data_AF-A0A3E0KI42-F1
#
_entry.id   AF-A0A3E0KI42-F1
#
_cell.length_a   1.000
_cell.length_b   1.000
_cell.length_c   1.000
_cell.angle_alpha   90.00
_cell.angle_beta   90.00
_cell.angle_gamma   90.00
#
_symmetry.space_group_name_H-M   'P 1'
#
loop_
_entity.id
_entity.type
_entity.pdbx_description
1 polymer ?
#
loop_
_entity_poly.entity_id
_entity_poly.type
_entity_poly.pdbx_seq_one_letter_code
_entity_poly.pdbx_strand_id
1 'polypeptide(L)'
;MAARTMFEKLWDAHVVHEEPGKPAILYIDLHLVHEVTSPQAFDGLRMAGRRVRRPDLTFATMDHNVPTVNRTEVEDDIARRQMEALERNAKEFGITLFDLFSPHQGIVHVIGPELGLTLPGKTIVCGDSHTSTHGAFGALAFGIGTSEVEHVLATQCLLQIKPKTMEIHVKGQLPFGVTAKDVILGIIGHIGTAGATGHVVEYTGECIRRFSMEERMTICNMSIEAGARAGMIAPDEITFRYIEGRRYAPKGKDFERAVAQWEQLRTDPGAQFDTRVEIDAAALAPMVSWGTNPGQVVPVTGVVPDPDSFSDPSERKAASDALDYMGLEPGTPIQDIRVDRVFIGSCTNARLSDLRAAARGGPGRRGGAAGRAPRGSGA
;
A
#
# COMPACT_ATOMS: atom_id res chain seq x y z
N MET A 1 -14.55 -6.35 29.29
CA MET A 1 -13.34 -6.70 28.50
C MET A 1 -12.43 -5.48 28.45
N ALA A 2 -11.11 -5.67 28.35
CA ALA A 2 -10.18 -4.55 28.16
C ALA A 2 -10.45 -3.85 26.82
N ALA A 3 -10.20 -2.54 26.75
CA ALA A 3 -10.30 -1.76 25.52
C ALA A 3 -9.20 -2.22 24.53
N ARG A 4 -9.57 -2.46 23.27
CA ARG A 4 -8.68 -3.00 22.23
C ARG A 4 -8.54 -2.07 21.05
N THR A 5 -7.35 -2.07 20.45
CA THR A 5 -7.07 -1.45 19.14
C THR A 5 -7.79 -2.20 18.02
N MET A 6 -7.96 -1.54 16.87
CA MET A 6 -8.51 -2.18 15.67
C MET A 6 -7.63 -3.36 15.25
N PHE A 7 -6.31 -3.21 15.29
CA PHE A 7 -5.37 -4.29 14.99
C PHE A 7 -5.59 -5.50 15.88
N GLU A 8 -5.70 -5.31 17.21
CA GLU A 8 -5.93 -6.43 18.14
C GLU A 8 -7.25 -7.13 17.87
N LYS A 9 -8.34 -6.37 17.61
CA LYS A 9 -9.64 -6.95 17.25
C LYS A 9 -9.55 -7.82 16.00
N LEU A 10 -8.86 -7.37 14.96
CA LEU A 10 -8.65 -8.14 13.74
C LEU A 10 -7.75 -9.34 13.99
N TRP A 11 -6.62 -9.16 14.67
CA TRP A 11 -5.70 -10.26 14.97
C TRP A 11 -6.42 -11.39 15.70
N ASP A 12 -7.09 -11.09 16.81
CA ASP A 12 -7.76 -12.06 17.65
C ASP A 12 -8.88 -12.80 16.88
N ALA A 13 -9.54 -12.13 15.93
CA ALA A 13 -10.58 -12.74 15.10
C ALA A 13 -10.06 -13.72 14.04
N HIS A 14 -8.77 -13.65 13.68
CA HIS A 14 -8.18 -14.44 12.59
C HIS A 14 -7.13 -15.46 13.05
N VAL A 15 -6.74 -15.46 14.33
CA VAL A 15 -5.89 -16.53 14.89
C VAL A 15 -6.66 -17.85 14.85
N VAL A 16 -6.11 -18.80 14.09
CA VAL A 16 -6.61 -20.19 14.02
C VAL A 16 -6.05 -21.00 15.19
N HIS A 17 -4.77 -20.81 15.50
CA HIS A 17 -4.06 -21.49 16.57
C HIS A 17 -2.83 -20.69 16.99
N GLU A 18 -2.52 -20.65 18.28
CA GLU A 18 -1.34 -19.99 18.82
C GLU A 18 -0.79 -20.79 20.00
N GLU A 19 0.53 -20.95 20.03
CA GLU A 19 1.24 -21.61 21.13
C GLU A 19 2.18 -20.59 21.82
N PRO A 20 2.33 -20.65 23.15
CA PRO A 20 3.24 -19.76 23.86
C PRO A 20 4.66 -19.78 23.28
N GLY A 21 5.16 -18.60 22.91
CA GLY A 21 6.52 -18.43 22.37
C GLY A 21 6.72 -18.86 20.92
N LYS A 22 5.64 -19.20 20.18
CA LYS A 22 5.69 -19.52 18.75
C LYS A 22 4.86 -18.54 17.93
N PRO A 23 5.11 -18.41 16.61
CA PRO A 23 4.22 -17.64 15.73
C PRO A 23 2.80 -18.21 15.74
N ALA A 24 1.81 -17.34 15.66
CA ALA A 24 0.41 -17.72 15.51
C ALA A 24 0.13 -18.16 14.06
N ILE A 25 -0.83 -19.07 13.89
CA ILE A 25 -1.39 -19.42 12.58
C ILE A 25 -2.54 -18.46 12.32
N LEU A 26 -2.35 -17.56 11.36
CA LEU A 26 -3.34 -16.56 10.96
C LEU A 26 -4.09 -17.02 9.71
N TYR A 27 -5.42 -16.98 9.75
CA TYR A 27 -6.26 -17.21 8.58
C TYR A 27 -6.18 -16.03 7.61
N ILE A 28 -6.18 -16.31 6.30
CA ILE A 28 -6.11 -15.29 5.24
C ILE A 28 -7.45 -15.21 4.49
N ASP A 29 -8.11 -14.05 4.50
CA ASP A 29 -9.41 -13.87 3.82
C ASP A 29 -9.32 -13.58 2.32
N LEU A 30 -8.20 -13.02 1.87
CA LEU A 30 -7.97 -12.67 0.48
C LEU A 30 -6.48 -12.81 0.15
N HIS A 31 -6.20 -13.58 -0.89
CA HIS A 31 -4.88 -13.70 -1.47
C HIS A 31 -4.87 -13.07 -2.86
N LEU A 32 -4.09 -12.02 -3.04
CA LEU A 32 -3.86 -11.44 -4.35
C LEU A 32 -2.53 -11.97 -4.89
N VAL A 33 -2.48 -12.25 -6.20
CA VAL A 33 -1.25 -12.73 -6.85
C VAL A 33 -1.02 -12.00 -8.18
N HIS A 34 0.24 -11.93 -8.58
CA HIS A 34 0.67 -11.33 -9.85
C HIS A 34 1.82 -12.16 -10.46
N GLU A 35 2.23 -11.82 -11.67
CA GLU A 35 3.08 -12.65 -12.53
C GLU A 35 4.54 -12.76 -12.06
N VAL A 36 5.01 -11.86 -11.20
CA VAL A 36 6.43 -11.79 -10.83
C VAL A 36 6.79 -12.75 -9.70
N THR A 37 5.98 -12.80 -8.64
CA THR A 37 6.34 -13.47 -7.38
C THR A 37 5.60 -14.79 -7.13
N SER A 38 4.59 -15.10 -7.94
CA SER A 38 3.76 -16.30 -7.81
C SER A 38 4.19 -17.55 -8.61
N PRO A 39 4.94 -17.48 -9.74
CA PRO A 39 5.21 -18.67 -10.56
C PRO A 39 5.82 -19.84 -9.78
N GLN A 40 6.84 -19.57 -8.97
CA GLN A 40 7.54 -20.60 -8.18
C GLN A 40 6.64 -21.24 -7.12
N ALA A 41 5.71 -20.47 -6.54
CA ALA A 41 4.77 -21.00 -5.57
C ALA A 41 3.83 -22.04 -6.20
N PHE A 42 3.34 -21.78 -7.42
CA PHE A 42 2.52 -22.77 -8.15
C PHE A 42 3.32 -24.01 -8.55
N ASP A 43 4.59 -23.85 -8.94
CA ASP A 43 5.47 -24.99 -9.22
C ASP A 43 5.69 -25.85 -7.98
N GLY A 44 5.89 -25.23 -6.80
CA GLY A 44 5.98 -25.92 -5.52
C GLY A 44 4.75 -26.78 -5.19
N LEU A 45 3.55 -26.23 -5.41
CA LEU A 45 2.31 -27.00 -5.26
C LEU A 45 2.28 -28.21 -6.19
N ARG A 46 2.64 -28.01 -7.47
CA ARG A 46 2.62 -29.07 -8.49
C ARG A 46 3.60 -30.19 -8.13
N MET A 47 4.82 -29.84 -7.73
CA MET A 47 5.85 -30.80 -7.29
C MET A 47 5.40 -31.58 -6.04
N ALA A 48 4.70 -30.93 -5.12
CA ALA A 48 4.18 -31.55 -3.91
C ALA A 48 2.82 -32.28 -4.11
N GLY A 49 2.26 -32.28 -5.33
CA GLY A 49 0.95 -32.87 -5.60
C GLY A 49 -0.22 -32.18 -4.89
N ARG A 50 -0.09 -30.88 -4.59
CA ARG A 50 -1.08 -30.08 -3.87
C ARG A 50 -1.98 -29.29 -4.82
N ARG A 51 -3.15 -28.90 -4.33
CA ARG A 51 -4.08 -27.97 -4.98
C ARG A 51 -4.09 -26.64 -4.22
N VAL A 52 -4.58 -25.58 -4.86
CA VAL A 52 -4.92 -24.34 -4.17
C VAL A 52 -6.12 -24.62 -3.23
N ARG A 53 -5.98 -24.24 -1.96
CA ARG A 53 -6.95 -24.55 -0.89
C ARG A 53 -8.25 -23.78 -1.00
N ARG A 54 -8.18 -22.49 -1.35
CA ARG A 54 -9.33 -21.60 -1.57
C ARG A 54 -9.17 -20.81 -2.87
N PRO A 55 -9.45 -21.44 -4.03
CA PRO A 55 -9.42 -20.74 -5.31
C PRO A 55 -10.41 -19.57 -5.36
N ASP A 56 -11.50 -19.66 -4.59
CA ASP A 56 -12.53 -18.63 -4.44
C ASP A 56 -12.07 -17.38 -3.67
N LEU A 57 -10.96 -17.48 -2.93
CA LEU A 57 -10.34 -16.37 -2.19
C LEU A 57 -9.01 -15.91 -2.79
N THR A 58 -8.66 -16.43 -3.97
CA THR A 58 -7.39 -16.12 -4.66
C THR A 58 -7.67 -15.45 -6.00
N PHE A 59 -7.15 -14.24 -6.18
CA PHE A 59 -7.35 -13.43 -7.38
C PHE A 59 -6.01 -13.01 -7.98
N ALA A 60 -5.89 -13.15 -9.29
CA ALA A 60 -4.70 -12.82 -10.06
C ALA A 60 -4.93 -11.62 -10.98
N THR A 61 -3.90 -10.80 -11.19
CA THR A 61 -3.84 -9.78 -12.25
C THR A 61 -2.45 -9.75 -12.84
N MET A 62 -2.32 -9.20 -14.05
CA MET A 62 -1.04 -8.91 -14.68
C MET A 62 -0.77 -7.41 -14.58
N ASP A 63 0.27 -6.95 -13.91
CA ASP A 63 0.49 -5.51 -13.73
C ASP A 63 1.93 -5.01 -13.70
N HIS A 64 2.92 -5.84 -13.40
CA HIS A 64 4.34 -5.42 -13.33
C HIS A 64 5.03 -5.47 -14.69
N ASN A 65 4.61 -6.39 -15.57
CA ASN A 65 5.25 -6.70 -16.85
C ASN A 65 4.47 -6.21 -18.07
N VAL A 66 3.34 -5.54 -17.87
CA VAL A 66 2.49 -5.04 -18.96
C VAL A 66 3.14 -3.80 -19.61
N PRO A 67 3.44 -3.82 -20.92
CA PRO A 67 4.05 -2.68 -21.60
C PRO A 67 3.15 -1.44 -21.61
N THR A 68 3.78 -0.25 -21.51
CA THR A 68 3.06 1.03 -21.45
C THR A 68 2.55 1.55 -22.80
N VAL A 69 3.13 1.11 -23.92
CA VAL A 69 2.80 1.61 -25.27
C VAL A 69 2.01 0.58 -26.07
N ASN A 70 2.53 -0.64 -26.20
CA ASN A 70 1.85 -1.73 -26.89
C ASN A 70 1.63 -2.91 -25.93
N ARG A 71 0.48 -2.92 -25.26
CA ARG A 71 0.16 -3.87 -24.16
C ARG A 71 0.22 -5.34 -24.57
N THR A 72 0.07 -5.64 -25.85
CA THR A 72 0.06 -7.02 -26.38
C THR A 72 1.42 -7.48 -26.91
N GLU A 73 2.38 -6.58 -27.07
CA GLU A 73 3.73 -6.89 -27.57
C GLU A 73 4.73 -6.76 -26.44
N VAL A 74 4.94 -7.87 -25.72
CA VAL A 74 5.94 -7.98 -24.67
C VAL A 74 7.26 -8.40 -25.31
N GLU A 75 8.12 -7.42 -25.63
CA GLU A 75 9.43 -7.67 -26.24
C GLU A 75 10.39 -8.42 -25.30
N ASP A 76 10.26 -8.20 -24.00
CA ASP A 76 11.09 -8.86 -22.99
C ASP A 76 10.64 -10.31 -22.76
N ASP A 77 11.53 -11.26 -23.05
CA ASP A 77 11.25 -12.69 -22.96
C ASP A 77 10.95 -13.17 -21.53
N ILE A 78 11.53 -12.53 -20.51
CA ILE A 78 11.31 -12.89 -19.11
C ILE A 78 9.90 -12.47 -18.69
N ALA A 79 9.55 -11.22 -18.96
CA ALA A 79 8.23 -10.64 -18.72
C ALA A 79 7.14 -11.48 -19.39
N ARG A 80 7.32 -11.82 -20.66
CA ARG A 80 6.39 -12.66 -21.41
C ARG A 80 6.19 -14.03 -20.76
N ARG A 81 7.28 -14.72 -20.41
CA ARG A 81 7.22 -16.04 -19.76
C ARG A 81 6.52 -16.01 -18.41
N GLN A 82 6.73 -14.94 -17.63
CA GLN A 82 6.05 -14.74 -16.34
C GLN A 82 4.53 -14.58 -16.53
N MET A 83 4.11 -13.76 -17.49
CA MET A 83 2.69 -13.55 -17.80
C MET A 83 2.03 -14.85 -18.30
N GLU A 84 2.66 -15.57 -19.23
CA GLU A 84 2.17 -16.86 -19.70
C GLU A 84 2.11 -17.91 -18.58
N ALA A 85 3.07 -17.88 -17.65
CA ALA A 85 3.07 -18.78 -16.49
C ALA A 85 1.87 -18.48 -15.57
N LEU A 86 1.57 -17.21 -15.31
CA LEU A 86 0.40 -16.83 -14.51
C LEU A 86 -0.90 -17.30 -15.16
N GLU A 87 -1.05 -17.11 -16.49
CA GLU A 87 -2.24 -17.58 -17.22
C GLU A 87 -2.42 -19.10 -17.13
N ARG A 88 -1.35 -19.86 -17.37
CA ARG A 88 -1.38 -21.32 -17.24
C ARG A 88 -1.71 -21.76 -15.82
N ASN A 89 -1.08 -21.15 -14.81
CA ASN A 89 -1.30 -21.47 -13.41
C ASN A 89 -2.73 -21.13 -12.99
N ALA A 90 -3.25 -19.97 -13.40
CA ALA A 90 -4.62 -19.58 -13.08
C ALA A 90 -5.64 -20.59 -13.61
N LYS A 91 -5.46 -21.03 -14.86
CA LYS A 91 -6.30 -22.04 -15.49
C LYS A 91 -6.16 -23.41 -14.83
N GLU A 92 -4.94 -23.86 -14.53
CA GLU A 92 -4.67 -25.17 -13.93
C GLU A 92 -5.24 -25.30 -12.52
N PHE A 93 -5.08 -24.26 -11.71
CA PHE A 93 -5.48 -24.26 -10.30
C PHE A 93 -6.86 -23.65 -10.05
N GLY A 94 -7.53 -23.16 -11.10
CA GLY A 94 -8.90 -22.66 -11.04
C GLY A 94 -9.06 -21.34 -10.26
N ILE A 95 -8.05 -20.47 -10.30
CA ILE A 95 -8.12 -19.14 -9.67
C ILE A 95 -8.58 -18.09 -10.69
N THR A 96 -9.25 -17.04 -10.20
CA THR A 96 -9.72 -15.95 -11.08
C THR A 96 -8.52 -15.12 -11.54
N LEU A 97 -8.38 -14.92 -12.85
CA LEU A 97 -7.37 -14.05 -13.45
C LEU A 97 -8.02 -12.90 -14.22
N PHE A 98 -7.62 -11.68 -13.88
CA PHE A 98 -7.88 -10.49 -14.69
C PHE A 98 -6.70 -10.32 -15.66
N ASP A 99 -6.77 -11.04 -16.78
CA ASP A 99 -5.74 -11.05 -17.82
C ASP A 99 -5.65 -9.70 -18.58
N LEU A 100 -4.72 -9.60 -19.53
CA LEU A 100 -4.50 -8.40 -20.35
C LEU A 100 -5.74 -7.85 -21.06
N PHE A 101 -6.73 -8.68 -21.36
CA PHE A 101 -7.93 -8.34 -22.11
C PHE A 101 -9.13 -8.08 -21.20
N SER A 102 -9.03 -8.43 -19.93
CA SER A 102 -10.04 -8.14 -18.93
C SER A 102 -10.24 -6.62 -18.76
N PRO A 103 -11.49 -6.12 -18.75
CA PRO A 103 -11.77 -4.72 -18.41
C PRO A 103 -11.45 -4.39 -16.95
N HIS A 104 -11.16 -5.42 -16.15
CA HIS A 104 -10.82 -5.31 -14.73
C HIS A 104 -9.33 -5.51 -14.45
N GLN A 105 -8.50 -5.61 -15.48
CA GLN A 105 -7.05 -5.63 -15.32
C GLN A 105 -6.55 -4.24 -14.89
N GLY A 106 -5.56 -4.26 -14.02
CA GLY A 106 -4.93 -3.08 -13.46
C GLY A 106 -3.96 -3.47 -12.36
N ILE A 107 -3.38 -2.45 -11.73
CA ILE A 107 -2.47 -2.62 -10.60
C ILE A 107 -3.17 -3.38 -9.48
N VAL A 108 -2.53 -4.40 -8.92
CA VAL A 108 -3.13 -5.34 -7.95
C VAL A 108 -3.78 -4.62 -6.75
N HIS A 109 -3.14 -3.57 -6.25
CA HIS A 109 -3.63 -2.77 -5.11
C HIS A 109 -4.68 -1.71 -5.49
N VAL A 110 -4.93 -1.51 -6.78
CA VAL A 110 -6.01 -0.65 -7.31
C VAL A 110 -7.25 -1.49 -7.59
N ILE A 111 -7.10 -2.63 -8.27
CA ILE A 111 -8.24 -3.46 -8.66
C ILE A 111 -8.94 -4.10 -7.46
N GLY A 112 -8.21 -4.46 -6.39
CA GLY A 112 -8.80 -5.05 -5.19
C GLY A 112 -9.90 -4.15 -4.58
N PRO A 113 -9.57 -2.89 -4.25
CA PRO A 113 -10.53 -1.88 -3.83
C PRO A 113 -11.63 -1.59 -4.86
N GLU A 114 -11.29 -1.37 -6.13
CA GLU A 114 -12.26 -0.99 -7.17
C GLU A 114 -13.31 -2.06 -7.45
N LEU A 115 -12.94 -3.33 -7.30
CA LEU A 115 -13.82 -4.46 -7.47
C LEU A 115 -14.59 -4.81 -6.19
N GLY A 116 -14.21 -4.24 -5.04
CA GLY A 116 -14.82 -4.56 -3.74
C GLY A 116 -14.33 -5.88 -3.14
N LEU A 117 -13.13 -6.34 -3.53
CA LEU A 117 -12.45 -7.48 -2.89
C LEU A 117 -11.86 -7.05 -1.54
N THR A 118 -11.34 -5.83 -1.48
CA THR A 118 -10.82 -5.22 -0.25
C THR A 118 -11.97 -4.71 0.61
N LEU A 119 -12.19 -5.39 1.74
CA LEU A 119 -13.27 -5.08 2.67
C LEU A 119 -12.72 -4.94 4.10
N PRO A 120 -13.36 -4.12 4.95
CA PRO A 120 -12.96 -3.98 6.35
C PRO A 120 -13.00 -5.31 7.10
N GLY A 121 -12.07 -5.47 8.04
CA GLY A 121 -11.96 -6.63 8.90
C GLY A 121 -11.20 -7.81 8.30
N LYS A 122 -10.84 -7.77 7.02
CA LYS A 122 -10.13 -8.87 6.35
C LYS A 122 -8.65 -8.93 6.70
N THR A 123 -8.07 -10.12 6.65
CA THR A 123 -6.63 -10.33 6.43
C THR A 123 -6.35 -10.47 4.93
N ILE A 124 -5.41 -9.67 4.40
CA ILE A 124 -5.14 -9.58 2.96
C ILE A 124 -3.64 -9.68 2.70
N VAL A 125 -3.22 -10.59 1.82
CA VAL A 125 -1.81 -10.78 1.49
C VAL A 125 -1.58 -10.82 -0.01
N CYS A 126 -0.39 -10.40 -0.43
CA CYS A 126 0.10 -10.51 -1.80
C CYS A 126 1.62 -10.65 -1.77
N GLY A 127 2.20 -11.22 -2.82
CA GLY A 127 3.64 -11.22 -3.07
C GLY A 127 4.22 -9.84 -3.40
N ASP A 128 3.60 -8.75 -2.93
CA ASP A 128 3.97 -7.35 -3.19
C ASP A 128 4.02 -6.58 -1.86
N SER A 129 5.06 -5.77 -1.66
CA SER A 129 5.29 -5.00 -0.43
C SER A 129 4.18 -3.99 -0.12
N HIS A 130 3.56 -3.42 -1.14
CA HIS A 130 2.57 -2.34 -1.03
C HIS A 130 1.15 -2.84 -0.78
N THR A 131 0.99 -4.12 -0.45
CA THR A 131 -0.27 -4.71 0.04
C THR A 131 -0.84 -3.96 1.26
N SER A 132 0.01 -3.27 2.00
CA SER A 132 -0.35 -2.29 3.03
C SER A 132 -1.46 -1.31 2.59
N THR A 133 -1.55 -0.97 1.30
CA THR A 133 -2.61 -0.13 0.69
C THR A 133 -4.01 -0.52 1.16
N HIS A 134 -4.29 -1.82 1.25
CA HIS A 134 -5.62 -2.33 1.59
C HIS A 134 -6.02 -2.05 3.04
N GLY A 135 -5.07 -1.73 3.92
CA GLY A 135 -5.36 -1.34 5.30
C GLY A 135 -6.08 -0.01 5.44
N ALA A 136 -6.16 0.80 4.37
CA ALA A 136 -7.01 1.99 4.30
C ALA A 136 -8.49 1.70 4.53
N PHE A 137 -8.90 0.43 4.37
CA PHE A 137 -10.25 -0.08 4.58
C PHE A 137 -10.46 -0.66 5.99
N GLY A 138 -9.47 -0.57 6.88
CA GLY A 138 -9.51 -1.28 8.17
C GLY A 138 -9.29 -2.78 8.01
N ALA A 139 -8.46 -3.19 7.06
CA ALA A 139 -8.01 -4.56 6.85
C ALA A 139 -6.59 -4.73 7.39
N LEU A 140 -6.24 -5.92 7.88
CA LEU A 140 -4.85 -6.27 8.20
C LEU A 140 -4.18 -6.78 6.91
N ALA A 141 -3.46 -5.89 6.22
CA ALA A 141 -2.93 -6.17 4.90
C ALA A 141 -1.42 -5.96 4.81
N PHE A 142 -0.69 -6.97 4.31
CA PHE A 142 0.78 -6.94 4.29
C PHE A 142 1.36 -7.82 3.18
N GLY A 143 2.54 -7.42 2.70
CA GLY A 143 3.31 -8.18 1.71
C GLY A 143 3.93 -9.44 2.30
N ILE A 144 4.03 -10.47 1.46
CA ILE A 144 4.59 -11.79 1.82
C ILE A 144 5.63 -12.25 0.81
N GLY A 145 6.56 -13.11 1.22
CA GLY A 145 7.56 -13.70 0.33
C GLY A 145 6.99 -14.84 -0.53
N THR A 146 7.70 -15.24 -1.58
CA THR A 146 7.27 -16.34 -2.49
C THR A 146 7.01 -17.66 -1.75
N SER A 147 7.79 -18.02 -0.74
CA SER A 147 7.52 -19.22 0.07
C SER A 147 6.24 -19.10 0.91
N GLU A 148 5.92 -17.88 1.38
CA GLU A 148 4.67 -17.61 2.07
C GLU A 148 3.47 -17.64 1.10
N VAL A 149 3.65 -17.16 -0.15
CA VAL A 149 2.63 -17.30 -1.21
C VAL A 149 2.25 -18.76 -1.39
N GLU A 150 3.23 -19.67 -1.49
CA GLU A 150 2.94 -21.13 -1.56
C GLU A 150 2.16 -21.62 -0.34
N HIS A 151 2.55 -21.20 0.87
CA HIS A 151 1.85 -21.59 2.10
C HIS A 151 0.38 -21.15 2.11
N VAL A 152 0.09 -19.90 1.70
CA VAL A 152 -1.29 -19.41 1.61
C VAL A 152 -2.05 -20.22 0.56
N LEU A 153 -1.47 -20.44 -0.62
CA LEU A 153 -2.12 -21.26 -1.65
C LEU A 153 -2.41 -22.68 -1.15
N ALA A 154 -1.50 -23.30 -0.41
CA ALA A 154 -1.65 -24.67 0.09
C ALA A 154 -2.62 -24.80 1.28
N THR A 155 -2.73 -23.78 2.14
CA THR A 155 -3.37 -23.92 3.46
C THR A 155 -4.42 -22.86 3.80
N GLN A 156 -4.41 -21.73 3.09
CA GLN A 156 -5.13 -20.49 3.43
C GLN A 156 -4.72 -19.88 4.78
N CYS A 157 -3.57 -20.26 5.32
CA CYS A 157 -3.05 -19.75 6.58
C CYS A 157 -1.59 -19.32 6.43
N LEU A 158 -1.14 -18.46 7.33
CA LEU A 158 0.25 -18.03 7.46
C LEU A 158 0.71 -18.05 8.91
N LEU A 159 1.96 -18.44 9.13
CA LEU A 159 2.61 -18.26 10.42
C LEU A 159 3.05 -16.81 10.56
N GLN A 160 2.60 -16.12 11.61
CA GLN A 160 2.93 -14.72 11.87
C GLN A 160 3.24 -14.49 13.35
N ILE A 161 4.26 -13.68 13.61
CA ILE A 161 4.50 -13.13 14.96
C ILE A 161 3.64 -11.89 15.10
N LYS A 162 2.87 -11.76 16.19
CA LYS A 162 2.02 -10.60 16.46
C LYS A 162 2.91 -9.33 16.53
N PRO A 163 2.76 -8.37 15.59
CA PRO A 163 3.49 -7.11 15.68
C PRO A 163 3.00 -6.25 16.84
N LYS A 164 3.83 -5.28 17.24
CA LYS A 164 3.43 -4.24 18.20
C LYS A 164 2.46 -3.25 17.56
N THR A 165 1.72 -2.54 18.38
CA THR A 165 0.77 -1.49 17.96
C THR A 165 1.43 -0.12 17.97
N MET A 166 1.27 0.65 16.89
CA MET A 166 1.70 2.04 16.83
C MET A 166 0.53 2.92 16.43
N GLU A 167 0.30 4.01 17.15
CA GLU A 167 -0.58 5.10 16.71
C GLU A 167 0.24 6.22 16.10
N ILE A 168 -0.11 6.63 14.88
CA ILE A 168 0.34 7.90 14.30
C ILE A 168 -0.86 8.85 14.26
N HIS A 169 -0.89 9.78 15.21
CA HIS A 169 -1.97 10.73 15.38
C HIS A 169 -1.69 12.05 14.65
N VAL A 170 -2.41 12.28 13.55
CA VAL A 170 -2.25 13.50 12.73
C VAL A 170 -3.26 14.56 13.16
N LYS A 171 -2.79 15.55 13.94
CA LYS A 171 -3.61 16.63 14.51
C LYS A 171 -3.70 17.83 13.57
N GLY A 172 -4.80 18.59 13.66
CA GLY A 172 -4.99 19.82 12.91
C GLY A 172 -5.49 19.62 11.48
N GLN A 173 -5.44 20.70 10.69
CA GLN A 173 -5.90 20.74 9.31
C GLN A 173 -4.72 21.00 8.36
N LEU A 174 -4.82 20.45 7.16
CA LEU A 174 -3.78 20.63 6.15
C LEU A 174 -3.76 22.07 5.62
N PRO A 175 -2.57 22.68 5.52
CA PRO A 175 -2.39 23.92 4.79
C PRO A 175 -2.75 23.79 3.31
N PHE A 176 -2.93 24.93 2.66
CA PHE A 176 -3.19 24.96 1.22
C PHE A 176 -2.07 24.26 0.43
N GLY A 177 -2.47 23.41 -0.52
CA GLY A 177 -1.56 22.69 -1.40
C GLY A 177 -0.94 21.41 -0.80
N VAL A 178 -1.18 21.14 0.49
CA VAL A 178 -0.73 19.90 1.15
C VAL A 178 -1.74 18.78 0.91
N THR A 179 -1.25 17.61 0.55
CA THR A 179 -2.03 16.43 0.19
C THR A 179 -1.69 15.25 1.10
N ALA A 180 -2.42 14.13 0.96
CA ALA A 180 -2.08 12.89 1.67
C ALA A 180 -0.66 12.39 1.38
N LYS A 181 -0.13 12.62 0.17
CA LYS A 181 1.26 12.26 -0.17
C LYS A 181 2.25 13.02 0.71
N ASP A 182 2.01 14.31 0.92
CA ASP A 182 2.85 15.17 1.76
C ASP A 182 2.78 14.77 3.23
N VAL A 183 1.59 14.34 3.69
CA VAL A 183 1.41 13.81 5.05
C VAL A 183 2.24 12.56 5.28
N ILE A 184 2.15 11.56 4.41
CA ILE A 184 2.92 10.32 4.61
C ILE A 184 4.42 10.52 4.41
N LEU A 185 4.84 11.39 3.49
CA LEU A 185 6.24 11.78 3.36
C LEU A 185 6.73 12.53 4.62
N GLY A 186 5.94 13.45 5.16
CA GLY A 186 6.27 14.14 6.42
C GLY A 186 6.36 13.17 7.61
N ILE A 187 5.48 12.18 7.68
CA ILE A 187 5.56 11.09 8.67
C ILE A 187 6.88 10.32 8.53
N ILE A 188 7.19 9.82 7.32
CA ILE A 188 8.41 9.04 7.07
C ILE A 188 9.67 9.88 7.34
N GLY A 189 9.66 11.16 6.97
CA GLY A 189 10.76 12.08 7.30
C GLY A 189 10.94 12.30 8.79
N HIS A 190 9.84 12.27 9.57
CA HIS A 190 9.88 12.46 11.02
C HIS A 190 10.35 11.23 11.78
N ILE A 191 9.86 10.03 11.40
CA ILE A 191 10.16 8.78 12.13
C ILE A 191 11.31 7.97 11.48
N GLY A 192 11.72 8.34 10.28
CA GLY A 192 12.71 7.60 9.49
C GLY A 192 12.15 6.35 8.83
N THR A 193 12.95 5.75 7.94
CA THR A 193 12.55 4.55 7.17
C THR A 193 12.47 3.27 8.00
N ALA A 194 12.99 3.28 9.22
CA ALA A 194 12.90 2.19 10.17
C ALA A 194 11.98 2.50 11.38
N GLY A 195 11.36 3.69 11.42
CA GLY A 195 10.66 4.19 12.59
C GLY A 195 9.49 3.33 13.06
N ALA A 196 8.84 2.60 12.14
CA ALA A 196 7.71 1.72 12.43
C ALA A 196 8.07 0.23 12.34
N THR A 197 9.37 -0.13 12.31
CA THR A 197 9.82 -1.53 12.24
C THR A 197 9.21 -2.36 13.35
N GLY A 198 8.65 -3.52 13.01
CA GLY A 198 8.02 -4.44 13.96
C GLY A 198 6.64 -3.99 14.46
N HIS A 199 6.05 -2.95 13.89
CA HIS A 199 4.73 -2.45 14.25
C HIS A 199 3.71 -2.63 13.13
N VAL A 200 2.44 -2.73 13.52
CA VAL A 200 1.30 -2.32 12.69
C VAL A 200 0.91 -0.91 13.12
N VAL A 201 0.82 -0.01 12.14
CA VAL A 201 0.50 1.40 12.35
C VAL A 201 -0.99 1.62 12.17
N GLU A 202 -1.64 2.27 13.13
CA GLU A 202 -2.96 2.85 13.00
C GLU A 202 -2.83 4.37 12.82
N TYR A 203 -3.28 4.88 11.67
CA TYR A 203 -3.30 6.30 11.40
C TYR A 203 -4.60 6.90 11.91
N THR A 204 -4.50 7.85 12.84
CA THR A 204 -5.65 8.48 13.49
C THR A 204 -5.57 10.01 13.40
N GLY A 205 -6.60 10.69 13.90
CA GLY A 205 -6.65 12.16 13.93
C GLY A 205 -7.65 12.77 12.95
N GLU A 206 -7.87 14.07 13.09
CA GLU A 206 -8.88 14.80 12.31
C GLU A 206 -8.57 14.80 10.81
N CYS A 207 -7.29 14.98 10.46
CA CYS A 207 -6.83 14.98 9.07
C CYS A 207 -7.16 13.65 8.38
N ILE A 208 -6.81 12.52 9.01
CA ILE A 208 -7.04 11.17 8.46
C ILE A 208 -8.53 10.89 8.25
N ARG A 209 -9.39 11.29 9.20
CA ARG A 209 -10.85 11.09 9.08
C ARG A 209 -11.46 11.86 7.91
N ARG A 210 -10.92 13.02 7.55
CA ARG A 210 -11.42 13.85 6.44
C ARG A 210 -10.99 13.35 5.06
N PHE A 211 -9.95 12.52 5.00
CA PHE A 211 -9.47 11.99 3.72
C PHE A 211 -10.49 11.10 3.02
N SER A 212 -10.54 11.27 1.71
CA SER A 212 -11.16 10.32 0.78
C SER A 212 -10.50 8.95 0.87
N MET A 213 -11.17 7.90 0.36
CA MET A 213 -10.55 6.58 0.30
C MET A 213 -9.25 6.56 -0.53
N GLU A 214 -9.15 7.38 -1.56
CA GLU A 214 -7.95 7.48 -2.40
C GLU A 214 -6.75 8.03 -1.62
N GLU A 215 -6.98 9.08 -0.83
CA GLU A 215 -5.98 9.66 0.06
C GLU A 215 -5.59 8.70 1.19
N ARG A 216 -6.56 8.00 1.80
CA ARG A 216 -6.28 6.97 2.82
C ARG A 216 -5.43 5.83 2.27
N MET A 217 -5.72 5.39 1.05
CA MET A 217 -4.91 4.37 0.37
C MET A 217 -3.49 4.86 0.10
N THR A 218 -3.27 6.14 -0.25
CA THR A 218 -1.93 6.73 -0.37
C THR A 218 -1.16 6.66 0.94
N ILE A 219 -1.78 7.00 2.08
CA ILE A 219 -1.16 6.88 3.41
C ILE A 219 -0.78 5.43 3.70
N CYS A 220 -1.74 4.50 3.59
CA CYS A 220 -1.50 3.10 3.94
C CYS A 220 -0.50 2.42 3.01
N ASN A 221 -0.53 2.71 1.71
CA ASN A 221 0.42 2.20 0.71
C ASN A 221 1.86 2.45 1.16
N MET A 222 2.14 3.68 1.59
CA MET A 222 3.50 4.11 1.94
C MET A 222 3.95 3.74 3.38
N SER A 223 3.19 2.88 4.08
CA SER A 223 3.57 2.46 5.45
C SER A 223 4.82 1.59 5.46
N ILE A 224 5.06 0.86 4.37
CA ILE A 224 6.22 -0.04 4.26
C ILE A 224 7.53 0.74 4.16
N GLU A 225 7.48 1.97 3.62
CA GLU A 225 8.61 2.90 3.54
C GLU A 225 9.05 3.43 4.91
N ALA A 226 8.19 3.35 5.93
CA ALA A 226 8.53 3.59 7.34
C ALA A 226 8.95 2.30 8.08
N GLY A 227 9.00 1.16 7.39
CA GLY A 227 9.31 -0.15 7.95
C GLY A 227 8.13 -0.85 8.64
N ALA A 228 6.92 -0.30 8.56
CA ALA A 228 5.74 -0.91 9.19
C ALA A 228 5.38 -2.25 8.52
N ARG A 229 4.90 -3.20 9.32
CA ARG A 229 4.34 -4.46 8.79
C ARG A 229 3.06 -4.21 8.00
N ALA A 230 2.22 -3.30 8.49
CA ALA A 230 1.00 -2.86 7.85
C ALA A 230 0.64 -1.45 8.35
N GLY A 231 -0.16 -0.73 7.56
CA GLY A 231 -0.77 0.53 7.95
C GLY A 231 -2.29 0.45 7.83
N MET A 232 -3.02 0.91 8.84
CA MET A 232 -4.46 0.74 8.95
C MET A 232 -5.18 2.06 9.26
N ILE A 233 -6.35 2.24 8.67
CA ILE A 233 -7.26 3.35 8.95
C ILE A 233 -8.63 2.77 9.27
N ALA A 234 -9.22 3.21 10.38
CA ALA A 234 -10.50 2.68 10.83
C ALA A 234 -11.63 2.99 9.83
N PRO A 235 -12.49 2.01 9.53
CA PRO A 235 -13.54 2.20 8.54
C PRO A 235 -14.65 3.14 9.07
N ASP A 236 -15.18 3.92 8.15
CA ASP A 236 -16.27 4.86 8.42
C ASP A 236 -17.18 5.03 7.21
N GLU A 237 -18.08 6.02 7.27
CA GLU A 237 -19.04 6.31 6.21
C GLU A 237 -18.38 6.59 4.84
N ILE A 238 -17.17 7.15 4.82
CA ILE A 238 -16.42 7.34 3.57
C ILE A 238 -16.01 5.99 2.99
N THR A 239 -15.57 5.06 3.86
CA THR A 239 -15.27 3.68 3.48
C THR A 239 -16.51 2.95 2.98
N PHE A 240 -17.64 3.03 3.69
CA PHE A 240 -18.85 2.29 3.35
C PHE A 240 -19.42 2.72 2.00
N ARG A 241 -19.55 4.03 1.76
CA ARG A 241 -20.01 4.57 0.47
C ARG A 241 -19.09 4.19 -0.69
N TYR A 242 -17.79 4.09 -0.45
CA TYR A 242 -16.86 3.65 -1.50
C TYR A 242 -17.09 2.18 -1.90
N ILE A 243 -17.41 1.32 -0.94
CA ILE A 243 -17.62 -0.12 -1.12
C ILE A 243 -19.02 -0.43 -1.69
N GLU A 244 -20.02 0.40 -1.38
CA GLU A 244 -21.38 0.19 -1.84
C GLU A 244 -21.44 0.05 -3.37
N GLY A 245 -22.19 -0.94 -3.85
CA GLY A 245 -22.34 -1.17 -5.29
C GLY A 245 -21.16 -1.87 -5.99
N ARG A 246 -19.98 -2.03 -5.36
CA ARG A 246 -18.82 -2.71 -5.98
C ARG A 246 -19.05 -4.19 -6.27
N ARG A 247 -18.45 -4.72 -7.35
CA ARG A 247 -18.77 -6.03 -7.93
C ARG A 247 -18.77 -7.19 -6.90
N TYR A 248 -17.76 -7.28 -6.05
CA TYR A 248 -17.57 -8.33 -5.06
C TYR A 248 -17.96 -7.91 -3.64
N ALA A 249 -18.47 -6.68 -3.45
CA ALA A 249 -18.97 -6.25 -2.16
C ALA A 249 -20.34 -6.90 -1.84
N PRO A 250 -20.66 -7.12 -0.55
CA PRO A 250 -21.99 -7.53 -0.12
C PRO A 250 -23.09 -6.60 -0.67
N LYS A 251 -24.31 -7.12 -0.81
CA LYS A 251 -25.44 -6.40 -1.42
C LYS A 251 -26.67 -6.40 -0.49
N GLY A 252 -27.47 -5.35 -0.58
CA GLY A 252 -28.74 -5.23 0.16
C GLY A 252 -28.56 -5.48 1.66
N LYS A 253 -29.36 -6.38 2.24
CA LYS A 253 -29.31 -6.71 3.67
C LYS A 253 -27.96 -7.26 4.14
N ASP A 254 -27.20 -7.92 3.26
CA ASP A 254 -25.87 -8.40 3.63
C ASP A 254 -24.86 -7.25 3.72
N PHE A 255 -25.06 -6.18 2.93
CA PHE A 255 -24.28 -4.94 3.06
C PHE A 255 -24.60 -4.22 4.36
N GLU A 256 -25.88 -4.06 4.71
CA GLU A 256 -26.29 -3.46 5.99
C GLU A 256 -25.70 -4.22 7.19
N ARG A 257 -25.73 -5.56 7.15
CA ARG A 257 -25.12 -6.40 8.19
C ARG A 257 -23.60 -6.24 8.23
N ALA A 258 -22.95 -6.16 7.09
CA ALA A 258 -21.51 -5.96 7.00
C ALA A 258 -21.11 -4.59 7.57
N VAL A 259 -21.83 -3.52 7.24
CA VAL A 259 -21.62 -2.17 7.79
C VAL A 259 -21.71 -2.19 9.32
N ALA A 260 -22.76 -2.80 9.89
CA ALA A 260 -22.91 -2.91 11.33
C ALA A 260 -21.74 -3.65 12.02
N GLN A 261 -21.12 -4.63 11.34
CA GLN A 261 -19.92 -5.31 11.82
C GLN A 261 -18.67 -4.44 11.66
N TRP A 262 -18.53 -3.74 10.53
CA TRP A 262 -17.39 -2.89 10.23
C TRP A 262 -17.29 -1.71 11.19
N GLU A 263 -18.42 -1.14 11.63
CA GLU A 263 -18.44 -0.07 12.64
C GLU A 263 -17.82 -0.50 13.98
N GLN A 264 -17.86 -1.79 14.31
CA GLN A 264 -17.32 -2.34 15.57
C GLN A 264 -15.79 -2.53 15.52
N LEU A 265 -15.18 -2.42 14.34
CA LEU A 265 -13.73 -2.59 14.16
C LEU A 265 -12.90 -1.43 14.71
N ARG A 266 -13.49 -0.24 14.85
CA ARG A 266 -12.78 0.95 15.34
C ARG A 266 -12.13 0.69 16.69
N THR A 267 -10.94 1.23 16.91
CA THR A 267 -10.27 1.18 18.22
C THR A 267 -11.18 1.64 19.35
N ASP A 268 -11.23 0.85 20.42
CA ASP A 268 -12.08 1.15 21.58
C ASP A 268 -11.56 2.40 22.32
N PRO A 269 -12.46 3.24 22.87
CA PRO A 269 -12.05 4.31 23.77
C PRO A 269 -11.21 3.77 24.93
N GLY A 270 -10.01 4.33 25.13
CA GLY A 270 -9.08 3.92 26.18
C GLY A 270 -8.17 2.75 25.83
N ALA A 271 -8.19 2.24 24.59
CA ALA A 271 -7.19 1.29 24.13
C ALA A 271 -5.78 1.88 24.20
N GLN A 272 -4.81 1.05 24.54
CA GLN A 272 -3.40 1.43 24.62
C GLN A 272 -2.68 0.99 23.34
N PHE A 273 -1.71 1.80 22.92
CA PHE A 273 -0.80 1.47 21.83
C PHE A 273 0.60 1.32 22.44
N ASP A 274 1.39 0.38 21.95
CA ASP A 274 2.78 0.18 22.40
C ASP A 274 3.64 1.42 22.13
N THR A 275 3.38 2.09 21.00
CA THR A 275 4.04 3.33 20.59
C THR A 275 3.03 4.35 20.10
N ARG A 276 3.24 5.64 20.42
CA ARG A 276 2.44 6.75 19.88
C ARG A 276 3.35 7.84 19.34
N VAL A 277 3.00 8.36 18.17
CA VAL A 277 3.67 9.48 17.50
C VAL A 277 2.59 10.51 17.15
N GLU A 278 2.85 11.78 17.48
CA GLU A 278 1.99 12.88 17.06
C GLU A 278 2.62 13.65 15.90
N ILE A 279 1.80 13.99 14.90
CA ILE A 279 2.19 14.79 13.74
C ILE A 279 1.26 15.99 13.65
N ASP A 280 1.83 17.20 13.62
CA ASP A 280 1.06 18.42 13.39
C ASP A 280 0.87 18.65 11.89
N ALA A 281 -0.35 18.47 11.40
CA ALA A 281 -0.71 18.69 10.02
C ALA A 281 -0.46 20.13 9.57
N ALA A 282 -0.60 21.11 10.48
CA ALA A 282 -0.44 22.53 10.16
C ALA A 282 1.03 22.92 9.91
N ALA A 283 1.97 22.12 10.40
CA ALA A 283 3.40 22.30 10.19
C ALA A 283 3.90 21.68 8.87
N LEU A 284 3.06 20.89 8.20
CA LEU A 284 3.41 20.28 6.92
C LEU A 284 3.35 21.28 5.78
N ALA A 285 4.21 21.06 4.79
CA ALA A 285 4.23 21.77 3.52
C ALA A 285 4.18 20.73 2.39
N PRO A 286 3.99 21.14 1.12
CA PRO A 286 4.23 20.23 0.01
C PRO A 286 5.66 19.68 0.08
N MET A 287 5.81 18.36 0.05
CA MET A 287 7.06 17.64 0.31
C MET A 287 7.62 17.03 -0.96
N VAL A 288 8.95 16.87 -0.99
CA VAL A 288 9.65 16.10 -2.02
C VAL A 288 10.70 15.21 -1.37
N SER A 289 10.81 13.97 -1.85
CA SER A 289 11.97 13.14 -1.56
C SER A 289 13.09 13.48 -2.55
N TRP A 290 14.22 13.98 -2.05
CA TRP A 290 15.33 14.47 -2.88
C TRP A 290 16.39 13.40 -3.20
N GLY A 291 16.44 12.33 -2.41
CA GLY A 291 17.47 11.30 -2.49
C GLY A 291 16.98 9.96 -3.02
N THR A 292 17.61 8.88 -2.56
CA THR A 292 17.40 7.50 -3.03
C THR A 292 16.47 6.68 -2.13
N ASN A 293 16.03 7.25 -1.00
CA ASN A 293 15.00 6.63 -0.18
C ASN A 293 13.91 7.65 0.26
N PRO A 294 12.71 7.17 0.61
CA PRO A 294 11.57 8.05 0.91
C PRO A 294 11.71 8.89 2.18
N GLY A 295 12.62 8.54 3.10
CA GLY A 295 12.93 9.32 4.29
C GLY A 295 13.83 10.53 4.03
N GLN A 296 14.52 10.59 2.88
CA GLN A 296 15.28 11.75 2.44
C GLN A 296 14.34 12.79 1.84
N VAL A 297 13.57 13.44 2.71
CA VAL A 297 12.47 14.34 2.34
C VAL A 297 12.68 15.75 2.87
N VAL A 298 12.31 16.74 2.08
CA VAL A 298 12.28 18.16 2.48
C VAL A 298 11.02 18.84 1.93
N PRO A 299 10.60 19.99 2.47
CA PRO A 299 9.62 20.84 1.82
C PRO A 299 10.07 21.23 0.41
N VAL A 300 9.14 21.39 -0.52
CA VAL A 300 9.43 21.86 -1.89
C VAL A 300 10.13 23.23 -1.90
N THR A 301 9.91 24.05 -0.86
CA THR A 301 10.56 25.35 -0.67
C THR A 301 11.91 25.27 0.05
N GLY A 302 12.35 24.06 0.40
CA GLY A 302 13.61 23.80 1.08
C GLY A 302 14.81 23.73 0.13
N VAL A 303 15.91 23.25 0.68
CA VAL A 303 17.18 23.03 -0.03
C VAL A 303 17.60 21.57 0.11
N VAL A 304 18.43 21.10 -0.82
CA VAL A 304 19.14 19.82 -0.70
C VAL A 304 20.02 19.86 0.56
N PRO A 305 19.85 18.93 1.51
CA PRO A 305 20.62 18.92 2.76
C PRO A 305 22.12 18.73 2.53
N ASP A 306 22.92 19.35 3.39
CA ASP A 306 24.35 19.09 3.48
C ASP A 306 24.59 17.80 4.31
N PRO A 307 25.33 16.79 3.81
CA PRO A 307 25.67 15.60 4.59
C PRO A 307 26.27 15.91 5.96
N ASP A 308 27.03 17.00 6.10
CA ASP A 308 27.65 17.39 7.37
C ASP A 308 26.64 17.93 8.39
N SER A 309 25.41 18.23 7.96
CA SER A 309 24.32 18.60 8.88
C SER A 309 23.74 17.40 9.66
N PHE A 310 24.01 16.17 9.23
CA PHE A 310 23.56 14.96 9.90
C PHE A 310 24.54 14.57 11.02
N SER A 311 24.01 14.39 12.23
CA SER A 311 24.80 13.96 13.39
C SER A 311 25.16 12.48 13.36
N ASP A 312 24.29 11.64 12.78
CA ASP A 312 24.52 10.21 12.67
C ASP A 312 25.48 9.88 11.50
N PRO A 313 26.58 9.14 11.74
CA PRO A 313 27.54 8.81 10.68
C PRO A 313 26.95 7.97 9.54
N SER A 314 25.98 7.10 9.83
CA SER A 314 25.31 6.28 8.81
C SER A 314 24.38 7.14 7.95
N GLU A 315 23.63 8.06 8.56
CA GLU A 315 22.79 9.02 7.82
C GLU A 315 23.64 9.96 6.96
N ARG A 316 24.76 10.46 7.49
CA ARG A 316 25.72 11.28 6.72
C ARG A 316 26.23 10.53 5.49
N LYS A 317 26.64 9.27 5.66
CA LYS A 317 27.09 8.44 4.54
C LYS A 317 25.96 8.22 3.54
N ALA A 318 24.76 7.87 4.00
CA ALA A 318 23.61 7.64 3.13
C ALA A 318 23.19 8.92 2.36
N ALA A 319 23.31 10.10 2.99
CA ALA A 319 23.09 11.38 2.34
C ALA A 319 24.15 11.64 1.26
N SER A 320 25.44 11.45 1.57
CA SER A 320 26.53 11.59 0.60
C SER A 320 26.34 10.66 -0.60
N ASP A 321 26.09 9.36 -0.36
CA ASP A 321 25.87 8.37 -1.42
C ASP A 321 24.65 8.73 -2.28
N ALA A 322 23.58 9.28 -1.67
CA ALA A 322 22.39 9.72 -2.39
C ALA A 322 22.66 10.95 -3.26
N LEU A 323 23.44 11.93 -2.78
CA LEU A 323 23.81 13.10 -3.57
C LEU A 323 24.68 12.73 -4.78
N ASP A 324 25.65 11.84 -4.58
CA ASP A 324 26.50 11.33 -5.65
C ASP A 324 25.68 10.59 -6.72
N TYR A 325 24.71 9.76 -6.29
CA TYR A 325 23.82 9.04 -7.22
C TYR A 325 22.87 9.98 -7.97
N MET A 326 22.26 10.94 -7.26
CA MET A 326 21.29 11.87 -7.83
C MET A 326 21.94 12.99 -8.65
N GLY A 327 23.25 13.20 -8.48
CA GLY A 327 23.97 14.32 -9.09
C GLY A 327 23.52 15.68 -8.56
N LEU A 328 23.25 15.76 -7.25
CA LEU A 328 22.77 16.99 -6.58
C LEU A 328 23.87 17.59 -5.70
N GLU A 329 23.96 18.93 -5.72
CA GLU A 329 24.89 19.67 -4.85
C GLU A 329 24.17 20.10 -3.54
N PRO A 330 24.82 19.95 -2.36
CA PRO A 330 24.32 20.50 -1.10
C PRO A 330 23.92 21.98 -1.20
N GLY A 331 22.83 22.35 -0.55
CA GLY A 331 22.35 23.74 -0.53
C GLY A 331 21.59 24.18 -1.79
N THR A 332 21.52 23.36 -2.84
CA THR A 332 20.71 23.66 -4.02
C THR A 332 19.24 23.82 -3.61
N PRO A 333 18.58 24.96 -3.89
CA PRO A 333 17.14 25.09 -3.70
C PRO A 333 16.41 24.04 -4.51
N ILE A 334 15.47 23.32 -3.89
CA ILE A 334 14.72 22.24 -4.55
C ILE A 334 14.04 22.72 -5.84
N GLN A 335 13.53 23.95 -5.83
CA GLN A 335 12.84 24.58 -6.97
C GLN A 335 13.78 24.89 -8.16
N ASP A 336 15.09 24.92 -7.93
CA ASP A 336 16.09 25.18 -8.97
C ASP A 336 16.59 23.88 -9.64
N ILE A 337 16.19 22.70 -9.13
CA ILE A 337 16.54 21.41 -9.72
C ILE A 337 15.82 21.26 -11.06
N ARG A 338 16.59 21.06 -12.12
CA ARG A 338 16.06 20.81 -13.46
C ARG A 338 15.35 19.46 -13.51
N VAL A 339 14.10 19.47 -13.99
CA VAL A 339 13.30 18.25 -14.21
C VAL A 339 13.29 17.90 -15.69
N ASP A 340 13.84 16.74 -16.05
CA ASP A 340 13.82 16.27 -17.45
C ASP A 340 12.56 15.46 -17.79
N ARG A 341 11.98 14.76 -16.81
CA ARG A 341 10.81 13.90 -16.99
C ARG A 341 9.88 13.97 -15.80
N VAL A 342 8.58 13.89 -16.07
CA VAL A 342 7.53 13.83 -15.04
C VAL A 342 6.67 12.58 -15.28
N PHE A 343 6.49 11.79 -14.23
CA PHE A 343 5.60 10.64 -14.22
C PHE A 343 4.48 10.90 -13.22
N ILE A 344 3.23 10.72 -13.65
CA ILE A 344 2.04 10.84 -12.81
C ILE A 344 1.35 9.48 -12.81
N GLY A 345 1.27 8.83 -11.66
CA GLY A 345 0.74 7.47 -11.53
C GLY A 345 1.58 6.63 -10.57
N SER A 346 1.48 5.29 -10.69
CA SER A 346 1.95 4.22 -9.78
C SER A 346 0.85 3.65 -8.87
N CYS A 347 1.17 2.55 -8.17
CA CYS A 347 0.28 1.92 -7.20
C CYS A 347 -0.16 2.87 -6.07
N THR A 348 0.64 3.90 -5.77
CA THR A 348 0.35 4.88 -4.72
C THR A 348 -0.68 5.95 -5.14
N ASN A 349 -0.56 6.49 -6.37
CA ASN A 349 -1.28 7.69 -6.84
C ASN A 349 -1.65 7.67 -8.35
N ALA A 350 -2.32 6.63 -8.82
CA ALA A 350 -2.81 6.53 -10.21
C ALA A 350 -4.34 6.58 -10.35
N ARG A 351 -5.03 7.13 -9.34
CA ARG A 351 -6.49 7.13 -9.29
C ARG A 351 -7.04 8.37 -10.00
N LEU A 352 -8.35 8.37 -10.28
CA LEU A 352 -8.97 9.43 -11.06
C LEU A 352 -8.86 10.81 -10.38
N SER A 353 -8.90 10.88 -9.04
CA SER A 353 -8.72 12.15 -8.35
C SER A 353 -7.29 12.70 -8.51
N ASP A 354 -6.27 11.84 -8.47
CA ASP A 354 -4.86 12.20 -8.69
C ASP A 354 -4.67 12.78 -10.11
N LEU A 355 -5.21 12.10 -11.13
CA LEU A 355 -5.11 12.54 -12.52
C LEU A 355 -5.85 13.86 -12.76
N ARG A 356 -7.01 14.06 -12.11
CA ARG A 356 -7.76 15.33 -12.15
C ARG A 356 -7.00 16.45 -11.45
N ALA A 357 -6.36 16.18 -10.31
CA ALA A 357 -5.54 17.15 -9.61
C ALA A 357 -4.35 17.58 -10.47
N ALA A 358 -3.64 16.62 -11.08
CA ALA A 358 -2.54 16.90 -11.99
C ALA A 358 -2.98 17.71 -13.22
N ALA A 359 -4.14 17.39 -13.82
CA ALA A 359 -4.68 18.11 -14.97
C ALA A 359 -5.09 19.56 -14.65
N ARG A 360 -5.48 19.86 -13.40
CA ARG A 360 -5.78 21.23 -12.94
C ARG A 360 -4.53 22.10 -12.78
N GLY A 361 -3.33 21.50 -12.78
CA GLY A 361 -2.03 22.14 -12.59
C GLY A 361 -1.58 23.17 -13.65
N GLY A 362 -2.47 23.63 -14.55
CA GLY A 362 -2.29 24.91 -15.23
C GLY A 362 -2.83 25.01 -16.67
N PRO A 363 -3.81 25.90 -16.95
CA PRO A 363 -4.06 26.40 -18.30
C PRO A 363 -2.89 27.26 -18.77
N GLY A 364 -2.31 26.95 -19.95
CA GLY A 364 -1.44 27.88 -20.68
C GLY A 364 0.09 27.77 -20.47
N ARG A 365 0.59 26.84 -19.64
CA ARG A 365 2.03 26.56 -19.54
C ARG A 365 2.34 25.20 -20.18
N ARG A 366 2.95 25.20 -21.37
CA ARG A 366 3.61 24.00 -21.90
C ARG A 366 4.86 23.77 -21.04
N GLY A 367 4.86 22.74 -20.19
CA GLY A 367 6.05 22.32 -19.46
C GLY A 367 7.17 21.91 -20.42
N GLY A 368 8.42 22.26 -20.12
CA GLY A 368 9.60 21.89 -20.92
C GLY A 368 10.01 20.42 -20.82
N ALA A 369 9.40 19.65 -19.91
CA ALA A 369 9.69 18.25 -19.66
C ALA A 369 8.66 17.32 -20.33
N ALA A 370 9.12 16.16 -20.79
CA ALA A 370 8.22 15.12 -21.31
C ALA A 370 7.44 14.47 -20.16
N GLY A 371 6.11 14.51 -20.21
CA GLY A 371 5.22 13.91 -19.22
C GLY A 371 4.65 12.55 -19.65
N ARG A 372 4.49 11.61 -18.71
CA ARG A 372 3.77 10.34 -18.90
C ARG A 372 2.80 10.08 -17.75
N ALA A 373 1.60 9.56 -18.06
CA ALA A 373 0.56 9.27 -17.08
C ALA A 373 -0.09 7.89 -17.32
N PRO A 374 0.51 6.79 -16.82
CA PRO A 374 -0.12 5.47 -16.85
C PRO A 374 -1.36 5.43 -15.94
N ARG A 375 -2.44 4.81 -16.40
CA ARG A 375 -3.66 4.59 -15.59
C ARG A 375 -3.46 3.42 -14.63
N GLY A 376 -4.02 3.51 -13.42
CA GLY A 376 -3.92 2.45 -12.42
C GLY A 376 -4.80 1.23 -12.69
N SER A 377 -5.86 1.38 -13.49
CA SER A 377 -6.75 0.30 -13.92
C SER A 377 -7.45 0.65 -15.24
N GLY A 378 -8.15 -0.33 -15.83
CA GLY A 378 -8.94 -0.16 -17.06
C GLY A 378 -10.26 0.61 -16.91
N ALA A 379 -10.69 0.91 -15.68
CA ALA A 379 -11.97 1.57 -15.38
C ALA A 379 -11.96 3.08 -15.58
#